data_AF-A0A2E0YZR9-F1
#
_entry.id   AF-A0A2E0YZR9-F1
#
_cell.length_a   1.000
_cell.length_b   1.000
_cell.length_c   1.000
_cell.angle_alpha   90.00
_cell.angle_beta   90.00
_cell.angle_gamma   90.00
#
_symmetry.space_group_name_H-M   'P 1'
#
loop_
_entity.id
_entity.type
_entity.pdbx_description
1 polymer ?
#
loop_
_entity_poly.entity_id
_entity_poly.type
_entity_poly.pdbx_seq_one_letter_code
_entity_poly.pdbx_strand_id
1 'polypeptide(L)'
;MSEMRIGGRALCVCWIIGIGLQCLLAAVAFAGSTERTALRAGQLLDGQPLDAPVAAQAFAPLQPDDVAAAHFEGWLALDVEAGEYAMRVLRDDNRYAADKARRVGELPAFRFRLLTVGEDLVPVQRGPVRGAHPHWEWVLEPGRVWREAGDRGYSRAALPFSLQQRGENCVHNGLLSFLYREDGTISDVALQIASETCLYFKFDLWGRLPAHYTPRSLAQAESVAGAHRRWLAARLPVKPVEQLERDYPGADAAVFSGAPALAPADMTAYGLVLDGVHYLGGCQTRFGPHPYCQSLNLPSYSLAKSLVAGLGLMRLEKLFPGVAALPLERYVPACRETGRWTATSFLHALDMATGLYDSPTYNDDEAALQKEDAFFAPTEHAAKIDFACTRYPRQVAPGERWVYHTSDTYLLGTAMNAFLAREAGPGVDLHRDILLPWWEPLHLSATSRHTRRTYDSVAQPFTGYGLTLLPDDIARLASFILSPGIRDEVDGTMLAAALQRDPAQPGLQAMNRRFRYQHGFWALVDFQPAGCEAPMALPFMLGYGGINVVLLPNQTVYYYFSDGGRFSWADAARESSRLKSFCPAVEESSHER
;
A
#
# COMPACT_ATOMS: atom_id res chain seq x y z
N MET A 1 33.16 -23.76 -77.33
CA MET A 1 34.31 -23.78 -76.40
C MET A 1 33.82 -23.17 -75.10
N SER A 2 33.19 -24.00 -74.25
CA SER A 2 33.67 -24.40 -72.90
C SER A 2 33.75 -23.18 -71.97
N GLU A 3 32.92 -23.05 -70.93
CA GLU A 3 32.96 -23.89 -69.73
C GLU A 3 31.63 -23.95 -68.94
N MET A 4 31.61 -24.92 -68.05
CA MET A 4 30.52 -25.51 -67.27
C MET A 4 30.64 -25.09 -65.79
N ARG A 5 29.51 -24.88 -65.08
CA ARG A 5 29.29 -25.46 -63.72
C ARG A 5 27.86 -25.25 -63.18
N ILE A 6 27.33 -26.38 -62.71
CA ILE A 6 26.07 -26.63 -62.01
C ILE A 6 26.33 -26.58 -60.50
N GLY A 7 25.33 -26.19 -59.70
CA GLY A 7 25.15 -26.75 -58.34
C GLY A 7 24.79 -25.74 -57.25
N GLY A 8 23.51 -25.64 -56.90
CA GLY A 8 23.05 -24.78 -55.80
C GLY A 8 21.59 -24.97 -55.41
N ARG A 9 21.12 -26.21 -55.21
CA ARG A 9 19.77 -26.48 -54.68
C ARG A 9 19.70 -27.45 -53.49
N ALA A 10 20.84 -27.90 -52.96
CA ALA A 10 20.85 -28.87 -51.84
C ALA A 10 21.06 -28.25 -50.43
N LEU A 11 21.38 -26.96 -50.30
CA LEU A 11 21.70 -26.36 -48.98
C LEU A 11 20.53 -25.71 -48.23
N CYS A 12 19.37 -25.50 -48.86
CA CYS A 12 18.29 -24.73 -48.23
C CYS A 12 17.32 -25.59 -47.39
N VAL A 13 17.27 -26.91 -47.61
CA VAL A 13 16.31 -27.80 -46.94
C VAL A 13 16.82 -28.30 -45.56
N CYS A 14 18.14 -28.39 -45.34
CA CYS A 14 18.67 -28.77 -44.02
C CYS A 14 18.59 -27.68 -42.95
N TRP A 15 18.51 -26.39 -43.32
CA TRP A 15 18.43 -25.30 -42.35
C TRP A 15 17.02 -25.12 -41.76
N ILE A 16 15.97 -25.41 -42.54
CA ILE A 16 14.58 -25.28 -42.09
C ILE A 16 14.20 -26.42 -41.14
N ILE A 17 14.79 -27.62 -41.30
CA ILE A 17 14.56 -28.75 -40.39
C ILE A 17 15.34 -28.56 -39.07
N GLY A 18 16.51 -27.92 -39.10
CA GLY A 18 17.31 -27.63 -37.89
C GLY A 18 16.70 -26.59 -36.95
N ILE A 19 16.06 -25.56 -37.50
CA ILE A 19 15.37 -24.51 -36.72
C ILE A 19 14.03 -25.05 -36.17
N GLY A 20 13.33 -25.90 -36.93
CA GLY A 20 12.11 -26.57 -36.47
C GLY A 20 12.35 -27.52 -35.29
N LEU A 21 13.50 -28.20 -35.24
CA LEU A 21 13.85 -29.09 -34.13
C LEU A 21 14.34 -28.35 -32.88
N GLN A 22 14.99 -27.19 -33.03
CA GLN A 22 15.36 -26.32 -31.91
C GLN A 22 14.14 -25.57 -31.32
N CYS A 23 13.16 -25.19 -32.14
CA CYS A 23 11.89 -24.67 -31.64
C CYS A 23 11.04 -25.75 -30.95
N LEU A 24 11.08 -27.02 -31.40
CA LEU A 24 10.42 -28.11 -30.68
C LEU A 24 11.14 -28.45 -29.36
N LEU A 25 12.48 -28.41 -29.32
CA LEU A 25 13.24 -28.64 -28.08
C LEU A 25 13.15 -27.45 -27.09
N ALA A 26 12.96 -26.22 -27.57
CA ALA A 26 12.68 -25.06 -26.72
C ALA A 26 11.21 -25.01 -26.25
N ALA A 27 10.25 -25.50 -27.04
CA ALA A 27 8.85 -25.64 -26.64
C ALA A 27 8.64 -26.78 -25.63
N VAL A 28 9.50 -27.81 -25.62
CA VAL A 28 9.48 -28.88 -24.62
C VAL A 28 10.15 -28.45 -23.30
N ALA A 29 10.92 -27.36 -23.28
CA ALA A 29 11.53 -26.81 -22.06
C ALA A 29 10.60 -25.90 -21.23
N PHE A 30 9.39 -25.60 -21.72
CA PHE A 30 8.33 -24.88 -20.99
C PHE A 30 7.12 -25.76 -20.65
N ALA A 31 7.29 -27.09 -20.68
CA ALA A 31 6.44 -27.92 -19.83
C ALA A 31 6.87 -27.65 -18.38
N GLY A 32 6.19 -26.71 -17.71
CA GLY A 32 6.40 -26.47 -16.28
C GLY A 32 6.41 -27.80 -15.53
N SER A 33 7.42 -28.02 -14.68
CA SER A 33 7.54 -29.29 -13.98
C SER A 33 6.23 -29.62 -13.27
N THR A 34 5.64 -30.77 -13.56
CA THR A 34 4.42 -31.24 -12.88
C THR A 34 4.70 -31.66 -11.44
N GLU A 35 5.98 -31.74 -11.05
CA GLU A 35 6.39 -32.15 -9.73
C GLU A 35 6.85 -30.96 -8.88
N ARG A 36 6.22 -30.81 -7.70
CA ARG A 36 6.55 -29.79 -6.71
C ARG A 36 7.92 -30.08 -6.09
N THR A 37 8.84 -29.11 -6.14
CA THR A 37 10.19 -29.26 -5.60
C THR A 37 10.34 -28.78 -4.16
N ALA A 38 9.50 -27.84 -3.72
CA ALA A 38 9.46 -27.25 -2.38
C ALA A 38 8.03 -27.20 -1.81
N LEU A 39 7.91 -27.27 -0.48
CA LEU A 39 6.64 -27.40 0.25
C LEU A 39 5.83 -28.64 -0.18
N ARG A 40 6.54 -29.76 -0.45
CA ARG A 40 5.93 -31.03 -0.86
C ARG A 40 5.03 -31.57 0.25
N ALA A 41 4.10 -32.46 -0.11
CA ALA A 41 3.23 -33.11 0.87
C ALA A 41 4.01 -33.74 2.03
N GLY A 42 5.13 -34.42 1.77
CA GLY A 42 5.94 -35.00 2.84
C GLY A 42 6.62 -33.95 3.73
N GLN A 43 6.90 -32.75 3.21
CA GLN A 43 7.44 -31.67 4.05
C GLN A 43 6.39 -31.10 5.00
N LEU A 44 5.14 -31.02 4.55
CA LEU A 44 4.04 -30.44 5.33
C LEU A 44 3.35 -31.47 6.25
N LEU A 45 3.18 -32.72 5.79
CA LEU A 45 2.48 -33.78 6.52
C LEU A 45 3.40 -34.60 7.42
N ASP A 46 4.64 -34.84 6.99
CA ASP A 46 5.57 -35.74 7.69
C ASP A 46 6.51 -34.96 8.64
N GLY A 47 6.23 -33.68 8.90
CA GLY A 47 6.92 -32.86 9.90
C GLY A 47 8.36 -32.47 9.58
N GLN A 48 8.77 -32.48 8.31
CA GLN A 48 10.15 -32.08 7.94
C GLN A 48 10.38 -30.59 8.22
N PRO A 49 11.54 -30.19 8.74
CA PRO A 49 11.82 -28.79 9.02
C PRO A 49 11.94 -27.97 7.73
N LEU A 50 11.61 -26.68 7.83
CA LEU A 50 11.90 -25.68 6.81
C LEU A 50 13.20 -24.96 7.21
N ASP A 51 14.35 -25.46 6.78
CA ASP A 51 15.65 -24.97 7.24
C ASP A 51 16.04 -23.60 6.66
N ALA A 52 15.45 -23.22 5.52
CA ALA A 52 15.69 -21.96 4.84
C ALA A 52 14.41 -21.48 4.13
N PRO A 53 14.30 -20.18 3.80
CA PRO A 53 13.24 -19.69 2.92
C PRO A 53 13.31 -20.39 1.55
N VAL A 54 12.16 -20.55 0.91
CA VAL A 54 12.02 -21.16 -0.41
C VAL A 54 11.63 -20.11 -1.44
N ALA A 55 11.75 -20.44 -2.72
CA ALA A 55 11.27 -19.57 -3.79
C ALA A 55 9.80 -19.18 -3.54
N ALA A 56 9.46 -17.90 -3.67
CA ALA A 56 8.12 -17.38 -3.40
C ALA A 56 7.05 -18.07 -4.27
N GLN A 57 7.41 -18.50 -5.47
CA GLN A 57 6.54 -19.28 -6.37
C GLN A 57 6.13 -20.65 -5.79
N ALA A 58 6.83 -21.17 -4.78
CA ALA A 58 6.40 -22.38 -4.07
C ALA A 58 5.06 -22.20 -3.33
N PHE A 59 4.61 -20.96 -3.09
CA PHE A 59 3.31 -20.66 -2.46
C PHE A 59 2.19 -20.41 -3.49
N ALA A 60 2.42 -20.76 -4.75
CA ALA A 60 1.45 -20.67 -5.83
C ALA A 60 1.15 -22.07 -6.41
N PRO A 61 0.03 -22.20 -7.15
CA PRO A 61 -0.22 -23.37 -7.99
C PRO A 61 0.92 -23.61 -8.98
N LEU A 62 1.22 -24.87 -9.27
CA LEU A 62 2.20 -25.23 -10.32
C LEU A 62 1.62 -24.95 -11.71
N GLN A 63 0.32 -25.14 -11.90
CA GLN A 63 -0.38 -24.88 -13.15
C GLN A 63 -1.55 -23.93 -12.92
N PRO A 64 -1.83 -22.99 -13.85
CA PRO A 64 -2.93 -22.04 -13.72
C PRO A 64 -4.32 -22.70 -13.64
N ASP A 65 -4.48 -23.87 -14.26
CA ASP A 65 -5.77 -24.59 -14.41
C ASP A 65 -5.99 -25.69 -13.34
N ASP A 66 -5.20 -25.70 -12.26
CA ASP A 66 -5.37 -26.67 -11.17
C ASP A 66 -6.77 -26.50 -10.53
N VAL A 67 -7.57 -27.57 -10.59
CA VAL A 67 -9.03 -27.57 -10.38
C VAL A 67 -9.44 -27.27 -8.94
N ALA A 68 -10.67 -26.76 -8.80
CA ALA A 68 -11.40 -26.52 -7.55
C ALA A 68 -11.11 -27.54 -6.44
N ALA A 69 -10.66 -26.99 -5.31
CA ALA A 69 -10.29 -27.70 -4.10
C ALA A 69 -11.50 -28.19 -3.30
N ALA A 70 -11.22 -28.97 -2.25
CA ALA A 70 -12.16 -29.15 -1.16
C ALA A 70 -12.54 -27.78 -0.55
N HIS A 71 -13.74 -27.64 -0.02
CA HIS A 71 -14.21 -26.38 0.56
C HIS A 71 -13.58 -26.14 1.93
N PHE A 72 -12.94 -24.99 2.13
CA PHE A 72 -12.48 -24.54 3.45
C PHE A 72 -13.52 -23.59 4.04
N GLU A 73 -14.07 -23.94 5.19
CA GLU A 73 -14.93 -23.04 5.94
C GLU A 73 -14.82 -23.35 7.43
N GLY A 74 -14.25 -22.41 8.18
CA GLY A 74 -14.05 -22.58 9.60
C GLY A 74 -12.85 -21.82 10.13
N TRP A 75 -12.25 -22.34 11.20
CA TRP A 75 -11.11 -21.74 11.87
C TRP A 75 -9.80 -22.40 11.47
N LEU A 76 -8.79 -21.59 11.14
CA LEU A 76 -7.39 -21.97 11.13
C LEU A 76 -6.71 -21.37 12.36
N ALA A 77 -6.08 -22.21 13.18
CA ALA A 77 -5.22 -21.79 14.29
C ALA A 77 -3.82 -22.38 14.12
N LEU A 78 -2.79 -21.64 14.53
CA LEU A 78 -1.41 -22.12 14.57
C LEU A 78 -0.94 -22.19 16.01
N ASP A 79 -0.22 -23.25 16.34
CA ASP A 79 0.55 -23.31 17.58
C ASP A 79 1.82 -22.52 17.35
N VAL A 80 1.93 -21.36 18.00
CA VAL A 80 3.05 -20.44 17.83
C VAL A 80 4.01 -20.64 18.98
N GLU A 81 4.98 -21.54 18.81
CA GLU A 81 6.03 -21.79 19.81
C GLU A 81 7.40 -21.32 19.30
N ALA A 82 8.21 -20.79 20.22
CA ALA A 82 9.58 -20.37 19.89
C ALA A 82 10.42 -21.59 19.51
N GLY A 83 11.14 -21.50 18.38
CA GLY A 83 12.00 -22.56 17.87
C GLY A 83 11.45 -23.33 16.67
N GLU A 84 10.17 -23.12 16.31
CA GLU A 84 9.55 -23.71 15.11
C GLU A 84 9.74 -22.86 13.83
N TYR A 85 10.31 -21.67 14.00
CA TYR A 85 10.68 -20.73 12.95
C TYR A 85 11.98 -20.02 13.30
N ALA A 86 12.66 -19.56 12.27
CA ALA A 86 13.88 -18.76 12.36
C ALA A 86 13.62 -17.35 11.84
N MET A 87 14.31 -16.38 12.42
CA MET A 87 14.36 -15.01 11.95
C MET A 87 15.82 -14.62 11.68
N ARG A 88 16.07 -13.98 10.53
CA ARG A 88 17.34 -13.35 10.19
C ARG A 88 17.12 -11.86 9.98
N VAL A 89 17.61 -11.06 10.93
CA VAL A 89 17.61 -9.60 10.83
C VAL A 89 18.61 -9.16 9.77
N LEU A 90 18.16 -8.31 8.84
CA LEU A 90 18.95 -7.74 7.74
C LEU A 90 19.28 -6.26 8.00
N ARG A 91 18.39 -5.55 8.68
CA ARG A 91 18.56 -4.14 9.09
C ARG A 91 17.74 -3.87 10.35
N ASP A 92 18.31 -3.12 11.28
CA ASP A 92 17.65 -2.73 12.53
C ASP A 92 18.23 -1.40 13.05
N ASP A 93 17.78 -0.29 12.46
CA ASP A 93 18.30 1.04 12.76
C ASP A 93 17.94 1.48 14.20
N ASN A 94 16.82 0.96 14.73
CA ASN A 94 16.26 1.35 16.02
C ASN A 94 16.51 0.32 17.14
N ARG A 95 17.31 -0.72 16.87
CA ARG A 95 17.68 -1.78 17.83
C ARG A 95 16.49 -2.56 18.40
N TYR A 96 15.45 -2.77 17.60
CA TYR A 96 14.26 -3.54 17.98
C TYR A 96 14.58 -4.98 18.35
N ALA A 97 15.53 -5.63 17.66
CA ALA A 97 15.92 -7.00 17.95
C ALA A 97 16.67 -7.13 19.30
N ALA A 98 17.30 -6.04 19.76
CA ALA A 98 17.96 -6.00 21.06
C ALA A 98 16.98 -5.75 22.23
N ASP A 99 15.85 -5.09 21.96
CA ASP A 99 14.80 -4.83 22.95
C ASP A 99 13.88 -6.04 23.13
N LYS A 100 14.19 -6.86 24.12
CA LYS A 100 13.42 -8.06 24.46
C LYS A 100 11.95 -7.77 24.81
N ALA A 101 11.61 -6.56 25.27
CA ALA A 101 10.23 -6.21 25.59
C ALA A 101 9.34 -6.11 24.33
N ARG A 102 9.95 -5.78 23.17
CA ARG A 102 9.24 -5.73 21.88
C ARG A 102 8.92 -7.10 21.31
N ARG A 103 9.66 -8.15 21.71
CA ARG A 103 9.44 -9.52 21.23
C ARG A 103 9.38 -9.61 19.69
N VAL A 104 10.22 -8.84 18.98
CA VAL A 104 10.13 -8.75 17.50
C VAL A 104 10.44 -10.07 16.80
N GLY A 105 11.22 -10.95 17.43
CA GLY A 105 11.51 -12.29 16.97
C GLY A 105 10.40 -13.31 17.24
N GLU A 106 9.27 -12.91 17.81
CA GLU A 106 8.15 -13.79 18.14
C GLU A 106 6.92 -13.44 17.30
N LEU A 107 6.13 -14.44 16.90
CA LEU A 107 4.88 -14.25 16.19
C LEU A 107 3.70 -14.06 17.17
N PRO A 108 2.70 -13.20 16.87
CA PRO A 108 1.47 -13.14 17.65
C PRO A 108 0.67 -14.43 17.53
N ALA A 109 -0.19 -14.70 18.52
CA ALA A 109 -1.17 -15.78 18.44
C ALA A 109 -1.97 -15.69 17.12
N PHE A 110 -2.11 -16.83 16.43
CA PHE A 110 -2.77 -16.90 15.14
C PHE A 110 -4.06 -17.71 15.25
N ARG A 111 -5.19 -17.07 14.96
CA ARG A 111 -6.49 -17.74 14.88
C ARG A 111 -7.46 -16.95 14.00
N PHE A 112 -7.72 -17.46 12.79
CA PHE A 112 -8.51 -16.75 11.78
C PHE A 112 -9.62 -17.61 11.22
N ARG A 113 -10.73 -16.97 10.84
CA ARG A 113 -11.80 -17.60 10.08
C ARG A 113 -11.52 -17.41 8.59
N LEU A 114 -11.58 -18.50 7.85
CA LEU A 114 -11.36 -18.50 6.41
C LEU A 114 -12.56 -19.15 5.72
N LEU A 115 -12.82 -18.70 4.49
CA LEU A 115 -13.90 -19.16 3.64
C LEU A 115 -13.40 -19.31 2.20
N THR A 116 -13.65 -20.46 1.58
CA THR A 116 -13.46 -20.64 0.13
C THR A 116 -14.58 -19.92 -0.63
N VAL A 117 -14.19 -19.06 -1.58
CA VAL A 117 -15.11 -18.35 -2.50
C VAL A 117 -14.62 -18.57 -3.93
N GLY A 118 -15.21 -19.55 -4.63
CA GLY A 118 -14.67 -20.03 -5.90
C GLY A 118 -13.32 -20.71 -5.67
N GLU A 119 -12.25 -20.15 -6.23
CA GLU A 119 -10.87 -20.65 -6.08
C GLU A 119 -10.06 -19.87 -5.04
N ASP A 120 -10.65 -18.83 -4.45
CA ASP A 120 -9.97 -17.96 -3.49
C ASP A 120 -10.20 -18.45 -2.06
N LEU A 121 -9.15 -18.40 -1.25
CA LEU A 121 -9.25 -18.54 0.20
C LEU A 121 -9.34 -17.15 0.82
N VAL A 122 -10.51 -16.81 1.39
CA VAL A 122 -10.82 -15.46 1.84
C VAL A 122 -10.81 -15.40 3.37
N PRO A 123 -9.94 -14.58 3.99
CA PRO A 123 -10.04 -14.27 5.40
C PRO A 123 -11.33 -13.48 5.69
N VAL A 124 -12.10 -13.91 6.70
CA VAL A 124 -13.31 -13.19 7.13
C VAL A 124 -12.95 -11.83 7.74
N GLN A 125 -11.82 -11.77 8.45
CA GLN A 125 -11.27 -10.54 8.99
C GLN A 125 -10.04 -10.15 8.18
N ARG A 126 -10.10 -8.97 7.57
CA ARG A 126 -9.04 -8.36 6.75
C ARG A 126 -8.66 -7.00 7.33
N GLY A 127 -7.49 -6.50 6.95
CA GLY A 127 -6.85 -5.36 7.59
C GLY A 127 -6.12 -5.71 8.89
N PRO A 128 -5.44 -4.74 9.51
CA PRO A 128 -4.66 -4.96 10.72
C PRO A 128 -5.51 -5.46 11.89
N VAL A 129 -5.18 -6.66 12.39
CA VAL A 129 -5.88 -7.30 13.50
C VAL A 129 -5.17 -7.00 14.80
N ARG A 130 -5.81 -6.14 15.59
CA ARG A 130 -5.35 -5.76 16.91
C ARG A 130 -5.27 -6.97 17.86
N GLY A 131 -4.11 -7.13 18.49
CA GLY A 131 -3.83 -8.21 19.44
C GLY A 131 -3.08 -7.73 20.69
N ALA A 132 -2.69 -8.69 21.53
CA ALA A 132 -1.92 -8.43 22.75
C ALA A 132 -0.40 -8.34 22.51
N HIS A 133 0.10 -8.76 21.35
CA HIS A 133 1.53 -8.73 21.03
C HIS A 133 2.08 -7.29 21.12
N PRO A 134 3.24 -7.07 21.75
CA PRO A 134 3.75 -5.71 21.97
C PRO A 134 4.21 -5.02 20.68
N HIS A 135 4.50 -5.77 19.62
CA HIS A 135 5.07 -5.18 18.39
C HIS A 135 4.37 -5.53 17.08
N TRP A 136 3.53 -6.57 17.01
CA TRP A 136 3.06 -7.10 15.72
C TRP A 136 1.54 -7.23 15.70
N GLU A 137 0.95 -6.87 14.58
CA GLU A 137 -0.43 -7.13 14.20
C GLU A 137 -0.45 -7.92 12.89
N TRP A 138 -1.35 -8.88 12.77
CA TRP A 138 -1.53 -9.66 11.56
C TRP A 138 -2.39 -8.89 10.55
N VAL A 139 -2.01 -8.94 9.28
CA VAL A 139 -2.85 -8.53 8.14
C VAL A 139 -2.95 -9.72 7.20
N LEU A 140 -4.13 -10.28 6.97
CA LEU A 140 -4.32 -11.40 6.03
C LEU A 140 -5.08 -10.91 4.80
N GLU A 141 -4.66 -11.39 3.64
CA GLU A 141 -5.31 -11.08 2.36
C GLU A 141 -5.76 -12.36 1.64
N PRO A 142 -6.73 -12.24 0.69
CA PRO A 142 -7.18 -13.40 -0.07
C PRO A 142 -6.04 -14.06 -0.83
N GLY A 143 -5.97 -15.38 -0.68
CA GLY A 143 -5.06 -16.26 -1.41
C GLY A 143 -5.85 -17.29 -2.22
N ARG A 144 -5.32 -18.50 -2.38
CA ARG A 144 -5.86 -19.50 -3.32
C ARG A 144 -5.98 -20.87 -2.68
N VAL A 145 -6.93 -21.65 -3.21
CA VAL A 145 -7.06 -23.09 -2.96
C VAL A 145 -6.98 -23.86 -4.27
N TRP A 146 -6.32 -25.01 -4.29
CA TRP A 146 -6.18 -25.86 -5.48
C TRP A 146 -5.85 -27.31 -5.09
N ARG A 147 -5.64 -28.18 -6.08
CA ARG A 147 -5.20 -29.56 -5.89
C ARG A 147 -3.98 -29.86 -6.75
N GLU A 148 -3.11 -30.72 -6.23
CA GLU A 148 -1.95 -31.23 -6.97
C GLU A 148 -1.85 -32.74 -6.83
N ALA A 149 -1.36 -33.43 -7.86
CA ALA A 149 -1.23 -34.89 -7.86
C ALA A 149 -0.32 -35.40 -6.72
N GLY A 150 0.70 -34.62 -6.34
CA GLY A 150 1.65 -34.96 -5.28
C GLY A 150 1.10 -34.83 -3.85
N ASP A 151 -0.09 -34.25 -3.67
CA ASP A 151 -0.64 -33.91 -2.35
C ASP A 151 -1.41 -35.04 -1.67
N ARG A 152 -1.24 -36.29 -2.13
CA ARG A 152 -1.79 -37.50 -1.48
C ARG A 152 -3.30 -37.40 -1.17
N GLY A 153 -4.06 -36.78 -2.08
CA GLY A 153 -5.51 -36.55 -1.96
C GLY A 153 -5.93 -35.41 -1.05
N TYR A 154 -4.99 -34.61 -0.53
CA TYR A 154 -5.29 -33.36 0.15
C TYR A 154 -5.54 -32.24 -0.86
N SER A 155 -6.29 -31.21 -0.42
CA SER A 155 -6.30 -29.92 -1.10
C SER A 155 -5.21 -29.03 -0.53
N ARG A 156 -4.68 -28.12 -1.34
CA ARG A 156 -3.66 -27.16 -0.96
C ARG A 156 -4.27 -25.78 -0.85
N ALA A 157 -3.79 -25.02 0.11
CA ALA A 157 -4.09 -23.62 0.28
C ALA A 157 -2.80 -22.81 0.42
N ALA A 158 -2.87 -21.55 0.01
CA ALA A 158 -1.88 -20.55 0.38
C ALA A 158 -2.54 -19.18 0.55
N LEU A 159 -2.01 -18.39 1.48
CA LEU A 159 -2.47 -17.04 1.78
C LEU A 159 -1.27 -16.08 1.84
N PRO A 160 -1.36 -14.90 1.21
CA PRO A 160 -0.53 -13.78 1.58
C PRO A 160 -0.93 -13.24 2.97
N PHE A 161 0.07 -12.88 3.76
CA PHE A 161 -0.10 -12.20 5.04
C PHE A 161 0.96 -11.12 5.20
N SER A 162 0.79 -10.27 6.20
CA SER A 162 1.84 -9.39 6.67
C SER A 162 1.87 -9.30 8.19
N LEU A 163 3.07 -9.06 8.73
CA LEU A 163 3.23 -8.52 10.08
C LEU A 163 3.34 -7.00 9.96
N GLN A 164 2.46 -6.29 10.65
CA GLN A 164 2.49 -4.83 10.72
C GLN A 164 2.91 -4.38 12.10
N GLN A 165 3.82 -3.41 12.16
CA GLN A 165 4.30 -2.82 13.41
C GLN A 165 3.14 -2.19 14.19
N ARG A 166 2.97 -2.65 15.43
CA ARG A 166 2.07 -2.04 16.40
C ARG A 166 2.53 -0.61 16.69
N GLY A 167 1.60 0.32 16.72
CA GLY A 167 1.92 1.73 16.95
C GLY A 167 2.22 2.50 15.66
N GLU A 168 2.62 1.85 14.56
CA GLU A 168 3.09 2.48 13.32
C GLU A 168 2.64 1.76 12.02
N ASN A 169 3.39 1.86 10.92
CA ASN A 169 3.02 1.38 9.58
C ASN A 169 4.08 0.49 8.91
N CYS A 170 5.20 0.17 9.55
CA CYS A 170 6.16 -0.78 8.98
C CYS A 170 5.48 -2.13 8.75
N VAL A 171 5.58 -2.65 7.52
CA VAL A 171 4.89 -3.87 7.07
C VAL A 171 5.90 -4.84 6.49
N HIS A 172 5.85 -6.09 6.94
CA HIS A 172 6.66 -7.21 6.45
C HIS A 172 5.75 -8.23 5.78
N ASN A 173 5.94 -8.46 4.48
CA ASN A 173 5.06 -9.26 3.64
C ASN A 173 5.54 -10.71 3.59
N GLY A 174 4.59 -11.62 3.79
CA GLY A 174 4.83 -13.05 3.88
C GLY A 174 3.77 -13.89 3.20
N LEU A 175 4.07 -15.18 3.13
CA LEU A 175 3.27 -16.21 2.47
C LEU A 175 3.17 -17.40 3.42
N LEU A 176 1.99 -17.99 3.52
CA LEU A 176 1.78 -19.26 4.20
C LEU A 176 1.14 -20.29 3.27
N SER A 177 1.41 -21.57 3.47
CA SER A 177 0.79 -22.68 2.73
C SER A 177 0.63 -23.93 3.59
N PHE A 178 -0.45 -24.67 3.34
CA PHE A 178 -0.80 -25.89 4.04
C PHE A 178 -1.66 -26.82 3.16
N LEU A 179 -1.76 -28.07 3.59
CA LEU A 179 -2.65 -29.08 3.03
C LEU A 179 -3.81 -29.34 3.98
N TYR A 180 -5.00 -29.60 3.45
CA TYR A 180 -6.20 -29.84 4.25
C TYR A 180 -7.21 -30.75 3.55
N ARG A 181 -8.17 -31.24 4.35
CA ARG A 181 -9.39 -31.93 3.92
C ARG A 181 -10.60 -31.31 4.64
N GLU A 182 -11.78 -31.47 4.05
CA GLU A 182 -13.05 -30.97 4.61
C GLU A 182 -13.39 -31.56 5.99
N ASP A 183 -12.87 -32.74 6.32
CA ASP A 183 -13.10 -33.41 7.60
C ASP A 183 -12.34 -32.80 8.79
N GLY A 184 -11.54 -31.74 8.55
CA GLY A 184 -10.73 -31.08 9.57
C GLY A 184 -9.29 -31.56 9.63
N THR A 185 -8.91 -32.57 8.86
CA THR A 185 -7.50 -32.99 8.76
C THR A 185 -6.69 -31.89 8.07
N ILE A 186 -5.57 -31.50 8.67
CA ILE A 186 -4.67 -30.47 8.17
C ILE A 186 -3.21 -30.89 8.36
N SER A 187 -2.33 -30.41 7.49
CA SER A 187 -0.88 -30.48 7.68
C SER A 187 -0.39 -29.37 8.62
N ASP A 188 0.91 -29.35 8.88
CA ASP A 188 1.53 -28.14 9.38
C ASP A 188 1.47 -27.02 8.33
N VAL A 189 1.60 -25.78 8.79
CA VAL A 189 1.63 -24.58 7.95
C VAL A 189 3.07 -24.13 7.78
N ALA A 190 3.55 -24.15 6.54
CA ALA A 190 4.79 -23.47 6.18
C ALA A 190 4.52 -21.98 6.04
N LEU A 191 5.40 -21.14 6.55
CA LEU A 191 5.33 -19.69 6.39
C LEU A 191 6.70 -19.09 6.10
N GLN A 192 6.71 -17.97 5.38
CA GLN A 192 7.90 -17.14 5.22
C GLN A 192 7.58 -15.66 5.05
N ILE A 193 8.50 -14.80 5.47
CA ILE A 193 8.57 -13.36 5.22
C ILE A 193 9.88 -13.12 4.47
N ALA A 194 9.77 -12.42 3.33
CA ALA A 194 10.85 -12.30 2.35
C ALA A 194 10.94 -10.91 1.70
N SER A 195 10.05 -10.00 2.08
CA SER A 195 10.02 -8.62 1.63
C SER A 195 9.31 -7.74 2.66
N GLU A 196 9.52 -6.44 2.55
CA GLU A 196 8.89 -5.46 3.41
C GLU A 196 8.66 -4.14 2.66
N THR A 197 7.84 -3.28 3.24
CA THR A 197 7.84 -1.85 2.97
C THR A 197 8.19 -1.16 4.28
N CYS A 198 9.45 -1.27 4.67
CA CYS A 198 9.93 -0.74 5.93
C CYS A 198 11.41 -0.35 5.86
N LEU A 199 11.67 0.95 5.96
CA LEU A 199 13.02 1.49 5.76
C LEU A 199 14.00 1.05 6.85
N TYR A 200 13.56 0.97 8.11
CA TYR A 200 14.44 0.87 9.29
C TYR A 200 14.56 -0.53 9.89
N PHE A 201 13.64 -1.45 9.56
CA PHE A 201 13.65 -2.80 10.12
C PHE A 201 13.32 -3.82 9.03
N LYS A 202 14.32 -4.61 8.61
CA LYS A 202 14.21 -5.59 7.52
C LYS A 202 14.66 -6.95 8.04
N PHE A 203 13.92 -8.01 7.73
CA PHE A 203 14.27 -9.36 8.15
C PHE A 203 13.66 -10.43 7.23
N ASP A 204 14.31 -11.59 7.20
CA ASP A 204 13.67 -12.82 6.74
C ASP A 204 13.13 -13.58 7.93
N LEU A 205 11.97 -14.21 7.79
CA LEU A 205 11.43 -15.16 8.76
C LEU A 205 10.92 -16.37 7.99
N TRP A 206 11.16 -17.57 8.48
CA TRP A 206 10.64 -18.79 7.85
C TRP A 206 10.49 -19.89 8.88
N GLY A 207 9.52 -20.77 8.67
CA GLY A 207 9.33 -21.91 9.55
C GLY A 207 8.12 -22.74 9.18
N ARG A 208 7.86 -23.73 10.03
CA ARG A 208 6.72 -24.65 9.93
C ARG A 208 6.06 -24.69 11.30
N LEU A 209 4.77 -24.36 11.36
CA LEU A 209 4.01 -24.34 12.60
C LEU A 209 2.93 -25.43 12.57
N PRO A 210 2.72 -26.19 13.66
CA PRO A 210 1.56 -27.04 13.81
C PRO A 210 0.27 -26.23 13.66
N ALA A 211 -0.72 -26.82 13.00
CA ALA A 211 -1.97 -26.15 12.69
C ALA A 211 -3.18 -26.98 13.07
N HIS A 212 -4.27 -26.28 13.38
CA HIS A 212 -5.57 -26.86 13.70
C HIS A 212 -6.62 -26.28 12.77
N TYR A 213 -7.30 -27.15 12.02
CA TYR A 213 -8.49 -26.80 11.26
C TYR A 213 -9.73 -27.26 12.01
N THR A 214 -10.62 -26.33 12.33
CA THR A 214 -11.95 -26.64 12.87
C THR A 214 -13.02 -26.27 11.83
N PRO A 215 -13.48 -27.25 11.02
CA PRO A 215 -14.57 -27.04 10.07
C PRO A 215 -15.82 -26.56 10.79
N ARG A 216 -16.42 -25.47 10.30
CA ARG A 216 -17.66 -24.92 10.87
C ARG A 216 -18.30 -23.93 9.92
N SER A 217 -19.60 -24.07 9.69
CA SER A 217 -20.38 -23.08 8.97
C SER A 217 -20.31 -21.70 9.65
N LEU A 218 -20.01 -20.67 8.85
CA LEU A 218 -19.84 -19.30 9.30
C LEU A 218 -21.11 -18.52 9.00
N ALA A 219 -21.74 -17.94 10.03
CA ALA A 219 -22.97 -17.16 9.86
C ALA A 219 -22.83 -15.97 8.88
N GLN A 220 -21.62 -15.49 8.66
CA GLN A 220 -21.30 -14.37 7.77
C GLN A 220 -20.88 -14.82 6.35
N ALA A 221 -20.86 -16.12 6.05
CA ALA A 221 -20.26 -16.67 4.82
C ALA A 221 -20.76 -15.98 3.54
N GLU A 222 -22.08 -15.91 3.34
CA GLU A 222 -22.68 -15.28 2.16
C GLU A 222 -22.36 -13.78 2.05
N SER A 223 -22.33 -13.07 3.19
CA SER A 223 -22.00 -11.64 3.21
C SER A 223 -20.54 -11.40 2.83
N VAL A 224 -19.62 -12.25 3.31
CA VAL A 224 -18.19 -12.21 2.98
C VAL A 224 -17.98 -12.57 1.52
N ALA A 225 -18.60 -13.65 1.03
CA ALA A 225 -18.53 -14.06 -0.37
C ALA A 225 -19.12 -13.01 -1.33
N GLY A 226 -20.24 -12.38 -0.96
CA GLY A 226 -20.84 -11.28 -1.71
C GLY A 226 -19.93 -10.04 -1.78
N ALA A 227 -19.33 -9.65 -0.65
CA ALA A 227 -18.39 -8.54 -0.60
C ALA A 227 -17.11 -8.81 -1.42
N HIS A 228 -16.57 -10.03 -1.33
CA HIS A 228 -15.41 -10.47 -2.10
C HIS A 228 -15.67 -10.42 -3.60
N ARG A 229 -16.80 -10.98 -4.06
CA ARG A 229 -17.20 -10.93 -5.48
C ARG A 229 -17.37 -9.50 -5.99
N ARG A 230 -17.98 -8.61 -5.20
CA ARG A 230 -18.11 -7.18 -5.57
C ARG A 230 -16.76 -6.48 -5.65
N TRP A 231 -15.86 -6.74 -4.70
CA TRP A 231 -14.51 -6.21 -4.74
C TRP A 231 -13.77 -6.66 -6.00
N LEU A 232 -13.76 -7.96 -6.30
CA LEU A 232 -13.13 -8.50 -7.52
C LEU A 232 -13.72 -7.91 -8.80
N ALA A 233 -15.05 -7.82 -8.91
CA ALA A 233 -15.73 -7.28 -10.08
C ALA A 233 -15.48 -5.78 -10.30
N ALA A 234 -15.12 -5.05 -9.25
CA ALA A 234 -14.89 -3.61 -9.31
C ALA A 234 -13.42 -3.22 -9.59
N ARG A 235 -12.49 -4.20 -9.56
CA ARG A 235 -11.07 -3.96 -9.80
C ARG A 235 -10.82 -3.36 -11.18
N LEU A 236 -9.77 -2.54 -11.28
CA LEU A 236 -9.29 -2.15 -12.60
C LEU A 236 -8.72 -3.38 -13.34
N PRO A 237 -8.87 -3.47 -14.66
CA PRO A 237 -8.10 -4.40 -15.46
C PRO A 237 -6.60 -4.24 -15.18
N VAL A 238 -5.93 -5.31 -14.78
CA VAL A 238 -4.50 -5.30 -14.45
C VAL A 238 -3.71 -5.96 -15.56
N LYS A 239 -2.59 -5.35 -15.94
CA LYS A 239 -1.58 -5.92 -16.84
C LYS A 239 -0.19 -5.79 -16.20
N PRO A 240 0.77 -6.69 -16.49
CA PRO A 240 2.17 -6.46 -16.15
C PRO A 240 2.66 -5.16 -16.80
N VAL A 241 3.54 -4.41 -16.14
CA VAL A 241 4.03 -3.14 -16.68
C VAL A 241 4.75 -3.31 -18.02
N GLU A 242 5.37 -4.46 -18.27
CA GLU A 242 6.05 -4.79 -19.52
C GLU A 242 5.08 -4.87 -20.71
N GLN A 243 3.79 -5.09 -20.45
CA GLN A 243 2.76 -5.08 -21.49
C GLN A 243 2.50 -3.67 -22.04
N LEU A 244 2.92 -2.62 -21.32
CA LEU A 244 2.78 -1.23 -21.75
C LEU A 244 3.46 -0.97 -23.10
N GLU A 245 4.61 -1.59 -23.36
CA GLU A 245 5.35 -1.42 -24.63
C GLU A 245 4.63 -2.03 -25.84
N ARG A 246 3.76 -3.01 -25.60
CA ARG A 246 2.91 -3.59 -26.64
C ARG A 246 1.65 -2.76 -26.86
N ASP A 247 1.06 -2.28 -25.77
CA ASP A 247 -0.18 -1.51 -25.81
C ASP A 247 0.06 -0.07 -26.32
N TYR A 248 1.26 0.48 -26.07
CA TYR A 248 1.71 1.81 -26.49
C TYR A 248 3.10 1.69 -27.16
N PRO A 249 3.15 1.46 -28.47
CA PRO A 249 4.42 1.29 -29.19
C PRO A 249 5.40 2.44 -28.98
N GLY A 250 6.61 2.09 -28.56
CA GLY A 250 7.66 3.04 -28.26
C GLY A 250 7.70 3.51 -26.81
N ALA A 251 6.78 3.07 -25.94
CA ALA A 251 6.90 3.25 -24.49
C ALA A 251 8.20 2.62 -23.95
N ASP A 252 8.75 3.19 -22.90
CA ASP A 252 9.81 2.58 -22.09
C ASP A 252 9.25 2.17 -20.72
N ALA A 253 8.89 0.89 -20.59
CA ALA A 253 8.30 0.39 -19.35
C ALA A 253 9.29 0.40 -18.18
N ALA A 254 10.60 0.33 -18.45
CA ALA A 254 11.63 0.24 -17.41
C ALA A 254 11.73 1.52 -16.58
N VAL A 255 11.39 2.69 -17.15
CA VAL A 255 11.39 3.98 -16.44
C VAL A 255 10.47 3.98 -15.22
N PHE A 256 9.36 3.24 -15.28
CA PHE A 256 8.39 3.16 -14.16
C PHE A 256 8.93 2.39 -12.95
N SER A 257 10.02 1.63 -13.09
CA SER A 257 10.71 1.04 -11.94
C SER A 257 11.50 2.06 -11.12
N GLY A 258 11.74 3.26 -11.67
CA GLY A 258 12.58 4.30 -11.08
C GLY A 258 14.09 3.99 -11.08
N ALA A 259 14.52 2.92 -11.74
CA ALA A 259 15.95 2.62 -11.91
C ALA A 259 16.64 3.68 -12.80
N PRO A 260 17.93 4.00 -12.58
CA PRO A 260 18.80 3.47 -11.52
C PRO A 260 18.67 4.25 -10.19
N ALA A 261 17.81 5.27 -10.11
CA ALA A 261 17.66 6.09 -8.90
C ALA A 261 17.06 5.34 -7.71
N LEU A 262 16.26 4.31 -7.99
CA LEU A 262 15.73 3.35 -7.03
C LEU A 262 16.42 2.00 -7.23
N ALA A 263 16.96 1.42 -6.16
CA ALA A 263 17.52 0.09 -6.21
C ALA A 263 16.36 -0.92 -6.34
N PRO A 264 16.43 -1.90 -7.27
CA PRO A 264 15.37 -2.91 -7.40
C PRO A 264 15.09 -3.69 -6.11
N ALA A 265 16.11 -3.86 -5.25
CA ALA A 265 15.99 -4.55 -3.97
C ALA A 265 15.17 -3.79 -2.92
N ASP A 266 15.01 -2.48 -3.06
CA ASP A 266 14.20 -1.64 -2.16
C ASP A 266 12.77 -1.46 -2.67
N MET A 267 12.49 -1.84 -3.93
CA MET A 267 11.19 -1.63 -4.56
C MET A 267 10.18 -2.69 -4.11
N THR A 268 9.12 -2.29 -3.42
CA THR A 268 8.00 -3.18 -3.09
C THR A 268 7.07 -3.33 -4.30
N ALA A 269 6.52 -2.23 -4.83
CA ALA A 269 5.57 -2.25 -5.94
C ALA A 269 5.47 -0.88 -6.61
N TYR A 270 5.14 -0.84 -7.89
CA TYR A 270 4.85 0.39 -8.60
C TYR A 270 3.78 0.16 -9.66
N GLY A 271 3.05 1.20 -10.02
CA GLY A 271 2.01 1.09 -11.03
C GLY A 271 1.70 2.39 -11.76
N LEU A 272 1.20 2.22 -12.98
CA LEU A 272 0.66 3.27 -13.84
C LEU A 272 -0.79 2.94 -14.15
N VAL A 273 -1.71 3.85 -13.80
CA VAL A 273 -3.10 3.79 -14.28
C VAL A 273 -3.21 4.67 -15.50
N LEU A 274 -3.37 4.04 -16.66
CA LEU A 274 -3.48 4.71 -17.96
C LEU A 274 -4.70 4.17 -18.70
N ASP A 275 -5.59 5.07 -19.11
CA ASP A 275 -6.83 4.77 -19.85
C ASP A 275 -7.67 3.64 -19.22
N GLY A 276 -7.77 3.65 -17.88
CA GLY A 276 -8.56 2.70 -17.11
C GLY A 276 -7.88 1.35 -16.89
N VAL A 277 -6.66 1.14 -17.36
CA VAL A 277 -5.85 -0.06 -17.13
C VAL A 277 -4.78 0.22 -16.09
N HIS A 278 -4.62 -0.69 -15.14
CA HIS A 278 -3.58 -0.65 -14.11
C HIS A 278 -2.39 -1.52 -14.54
N TYR A 279 -1.34 -0.89 -15.05
CA TYR A 279 -0.06 -1.53 -15.36
C TYR A 279 0.76 -1.65 -14.08
N LEU A 280 0.93 -2.88 -13.58
CA LEU A 280 1.53 -3.18 -12.28
C LEU A 280 2.90 -3.84 -12.47
N GLY A 281 3.89 -3.34 -11.74
CA GLY A 281 5.24 -3.90 -11.68
C GLY A 281 5.77 -3.96 -10.25
N GLY A 282 6.97 -4.54 -10.11
CA GLY A 282 7.61 -4.76 -8.82
C GLY A 282 7.23 -6.10 -8.19
N CYS A 283 6.83 -6.08 -6.92
CA CYS A 283 6.48 -7.25 -6.11
C CYS A 283 7.60 -8.30 -5.99
N GLN A 284 8.85 -7.89 -6.15
CA GLN A 284 9.98 -8.79 -5.94
C GLN A 284 10.19 -9.02 -4.46
N THR A 285 10.50 -10.26 -4.11
CA THR A 285 11.02 -10.64 -2.80
C THR A 285 12.47 -11.07 -2.95
N ARG A 286 13.18 -11.22 -1.83
CA ARG A 286 14.53 -11.78 -1.83
C ARG A 286 14.58 -13.23 -2.38
N PHE A 287 13.44 -13.90 -2.48
CA PHE A 287 13.31 -15.27 -3.00
C PHE A 287 12.41 -15.36 -4.25
N GLY A 288 12.38 -14.31 -5.07
CA GLY A 288 11.63 -14.27 -6.34
C GLY A 288 10.32 -13.48 -6.26
N PRO A 289 9.54 -13.44 -7.36
CA PRO A 289 8.32 -12.63 -7.42
C PRO A 289 7.26 -13.13 -6.44
N HIS A 290 6.63 -12.20 -5.74
CA HIS A 290 5.52 -12.49 -4.84
C HIS A 290 4.28 -12.93 -5.65
N PRO A 291 3.77 -14.16 -5.45
CA PRO A 291 2.72 -14.71 -6.32
C PRO A 291 1.37 -13.99 -6.19
N TYR A 292 1.14 -13.27 -5.09
CA TYR A 292 -0.08 -12.50 -4.82
C TYR A 292 0.18 -10.98 -4.89
N CYS A 293 0.88 -10.50 -5.92
CA CYS A 293 1.26 -9.08 -6.07
C CYS A 293 0.05 -8.12 -5.94
N GLN A 294 -1.09 -8.52 -6.50
CA GLN A 294 -2.35 -7.77 -6.44
C GLN A 294 -3.01 -7.70 -5.06
N SER A 295 -2.54 -8.53 -4.10
CA SER A 295 -2.99 -8.61 -2.71
C SER A 295 -1.86 -8.24 -1.74
N LEU A 296 -0.81 -7.55 -2.21
CA LEU A 296 0.30 -7.14 -1.37
C LEU A 296 -0.12 -5.96 -0.49
N ASN A 297 0.16 -6.03 0.81
CA ASN A 297 -0.15 -4.95 1.73
C ASN A 297 0.88 -3.83 1.62
N LEU A 298 0.38 -2.63 1.34
CA LEU A 298 1.18 -1.42 1.16
C LEU A 298 0.82 -0.41 2.26
N PRO A 299 1.76 -0.09 3.16
CA PRO A 299 1.48 0.84 4.24
C PRO A 299 1.40 2.28 3.73
N SER A 300 0.42 3.04 4.21
CA SER A 300 0.26 4.41 3.74
C SER A 300 1.38 5.32 4.19
N TYR A 301 1.90 5.10 5.42
CA TYR A 301 2.61 6.14 6.16
C TYR A 301 1.90 7.51 5.95
N SER A 302 2.65 8.54 5.58
CA SER A 302 2.14 9.90 5.39
C SER A 302 1.17 10.11 4.23
N LEU A 303 0.89 9.12 3.37
CA LEU A 303 -0.23 9.23 2.42
C LEU A 303 -1.56 9.49 3.15
N ALA A 304 -1.69 9.02 4.40
CA ALA A 304 -2.86 9.28 5.23
C ALA A 304 -3.11 10.78 5.50
N LYS A 305 -2.09 11.64 5.44
CA LYS A 305 -2.27 13.09 5.59
C LYS A 305 -3.16 13.65 4.50
N SER A 306 -2.98 13.17 3.28
CA SER A 306 -3.83 13.54 2.14
C SER A 306 -5.17 12.80 2.21
N LEU A 307 -5.13 11.46 2.34
CA LEU A 307 -6.31 10.59 2.22
C LEU A 307 -7.27 10.68 3.40
N VAL A 308 -6.78 10.94 4.61
CA VAL A 308 -7.58 10.98 5.85
C VAL A 308 -7.72 12.41 6.34
N ALA A 309 -6.62 13.13 6.60
CA ALA A 309 -6.71 14.48 7.15
C ALA A 309 -7.23 15.50 6.12
N GLY A 310 -6.62 15.52 4.92
CA GLY A 310 -6.96 16.45 3.84
C GLY A 310 -8.37 16.24 3.32
N LEU A 311 -8.64 15.07 2.74
CA LEU A 311 -9.98 14.76 2.23
C LEU A 311 -11.05 14.75 3.34
N GLY A 312 -10.67 14.40 4.58
CA GLY A 312 -11.55 14.49 5.74
C GLY A 312 -11.96 15.93 6.04
N LEU A 313 -11.01 16.87 6.13
CA LEU A 313 -11.33 18.28 6.38
C LEU A 313 -12.10 18.89 5.20
N MET A 314 -11.74 18.57 3.96
CA MET A 314 -12.48 19.06 2.79
C MET A 314 -13.92 18.53 2.75
N ARG A 315 -14.15 17.27 3.16
CA ARG A 315 -15.51 16.73 3.32
C ARG A 315 -16.27 17.47 4.42
N LEU A 316 -15.63 17.71 5.57
CA LEU A 316 -16.26 18.45 6.66
C LEU A 316 -16.58 19.89 6.23
N GLU A 317 -15.71 20.57 5.50
CA GLU A 317 -15.95 21.92 4.99
C GLU A 317 -17.16 21.96 4.04
N LYS A 318 -17.30 20.93 3.19
CA LYS A 318 -18.49 20.78 2.36
C LYS A 318 -19.78 20.62 3.17
N LEU A 319 -19.74 19.81 4.22
CA LEU A 319 -20.91 19.51 5.06
C LEU A 319 -21.22 20.65 6.05
N PHE A 320 -20.20 21.35 6.52
CA PHE A 320 -20.23 22.39 7.53
C PHE A 320 -19.32 23.55 7.11
N PRO A 321 -19.77 24.44 6.21
CA PRO A 321 -18.97 25.55 5.72
C PRO A 321 -18.42 26.41 6.86
N GLY A 322 -17.10 26.69 6.82
CA GLY A 322 -16.34 27.42 7.83
C GLY A 322 -15.59 26.54 8.84
N VAL A 323 -15.76 25.20 8.81
CA VAL A 323 -15.08 24.30 9.77
C VAL A 323 -13.56 24.38 9.66
N ALA A 324 -13.00 24.58 8.47
CA ALA A 324 -11.56 24.68 8.25
C ALA A 324 -10.95 25.90 8.96
N ALA A 325 -11.72 26.97 9.15
CA ALA A 325 -11.29 28.18 9.83
C ALA A 325 -11.40 28.12 11.37
N LEU A 326 -12.00 27.05 11.92
CA LEU A 326 -12.23 26.96 13.36
C LEU A 326 -10.92 26.87 14.15
N PRO A 327 -10.87 27.48 15.36
CA PRO A 327 -9.69 27.45 16.21
C PRO A 327 -9.48 26.06 16.81
N LEU A 328 -8.27 25.51 16.67
CA LEU A 328 -7.92 24.15 17.09
C LEU A 328 -8.10 23.97 18.61
N GLU A 329 -7.66 24.94 19.40
CA GLU A 329 -7.72 24.91 20.87
C GLU A 329 -9.14 24.82 21.44
N ARG A 330 -10.17 25.20 20.67
CA ARG A 330 -11.58 25.05 21.08
C ARG A 330 -12.02 23.57 21.13
N TYR A 331 -11.31 22.71 20.42
CA TYR A 331 -11.63 21.29 20.23
C TYR A 331 -10.59 20.35 20.84
N VAL A 332 -9.42 20.87 21.22
CA VAL A 332 -8.38 20.10 21.94
C VAL A 332 -8.01 20.84 23.24
N PRO A 333 -8.67 20.53 24.38
CA PRO A 333 -8.49 21.26 25.64
C PRO A 333 -7.05 21.32 26.14
N ALA A 334 -6.27 20.24 26.00
CA ALA A 334 -4.87 20.21 26.38
C ALA A 334 -4.02 21.27 25.64
N CYS A 335 -4.33 21.53 24.37
CA CYS A 335 -3.64 22.55 23.58
C CYS A 335 -4.05 23.98 24.00
N ARG A 336 -5.28 24.17 24.47
CA ARG A 336 -5.74 25.45 25.04
C ARG A 336 -5.01 25.79 26.34
N GLU A 337 -4.78 24.80 27.19
CA GLU A 337 -4.12 24.99 28.49
C GLU A 337 -2.68 25.48 28.36
N THR A 338 -1.99 25.16 27.26
CA THR A 338 -0.65 25.70 27.01
C THR A 338 -0.64 27.16 26.57
N GLY A 339 -1.79 27.69 26.09
CA GLY A 339 -1.91 29.00 25.45
C GLY A 339 -1.18 29.15 24.12
N ARG A 340 -0.37 28.15 23.71
CA ARG A 340 0.49 28.23 22.53
C ARG A 340 -0.29 28.12 21.23
N TRP A 341 -1.44 27.46 21.24
CA TRP A 341 -2.27 27.17 20.05
C TRP A 341 -3.27 28.26 19.70
N THR A 342 -3.21 29.41 20.39
CA THR A 342 -4.03 30.60 20.09
C THR A 342 -3.89 30.98 18.62
N ALA A 343 -5.02 31.27 17.96
CA ALA A 343 -5.13 31.63 16.54
C ALA A 343 -4.71 30.54 15.51
N THR A 344 -4.31 29.34 15.95
CA THR A 344 -4.11 28.21 15.04
C THR A 344 -5.46 27.58 14.68
N SER A 345 -5.79 27.51 13.38
CA SER A 345 -7.03 26.92 12.88
C SER A 345 -6.83 25.45 12.48
N PHE A 346 -7.92 24.77 12.11
CA PHE A 346 -7.86 23.44 11.50
C PHE A 346 -7.05 23.47 10.20
N LEU A 347 -7.26 24.50 9.37
CA LEU A 347 -6.54 24.69 8.12
C LEU A 347 -5.04 24.90 8.35
N HIS A 348 -4.64 25.69 9.35
CA HIS A 348 -3.23 25.88 9.70
C HIS A 348 -2.57 24.56 10.10
N ALA A 349 -3.27 23.69 10.83
CA ALA A 349 -2.76 22.36 11.17
C ALA A 349 -2.70 21.43 9.95
N LEU A 350 -3.68 21.50 9.04
CA LEU A 350 -3.67 20.72 7.80
C LEU A 350 -2.51 21.12 6.88
N ASP A 351 -2.25 22.41 6.76
CA ASP A 351 -1.21 22.98 5.90
C ASP A 351 0.18 22.91 6.56
N MET A 352 0.30 22.31 7.75
CA MET A 352 1.54 22.26 8.54
C MET A 352 2.15 23.65 8.74
N ALA A 353 1.28 24.63 8.92
CA ALA A 353 1.60 26.04 9.07
C ALA A 353 1.14 26.55 10.43
N THR A 354 1.29 25.72 11.46
CA THR A 354 0.80 26.05 12.80
C THR A 354 1.54 27.22 13.40
N GLY A 355 2.79 27.48 12.98
CA GLY A 355 3.71 28.50 13.51
C GLY A 355 4.48 28.07 14.76
N LEU A 356 4.36 26.78 15.13
CA LEU A 356 5.00 26.17 16.28
C LEU A 356 6.10 25.21 15.80
N TYR A 357 7.37 25.45 16.15
CA TYR A 357 8.48 24.55 15.77
C TYR A 357 9.76 24.86 16.57
N ASP A 358 10.68 23.89 16.59
CA ASP A 358 12.05 24.12 17.04
C ASP A 358 12.96 24.49 15.86
N SER A 359 12.89 23.71 14.77
CA SER A 359 13.63 23.94 13.53
C SER A 359 12.68 24.07 12.33
N PRO A 360 12.84 25.08 11.47
CA PRO A 360 12.09 25.19 10.23
C PRO A 360 12.67 24.32 9.10
N THR A 361 13.83 23.69 9.32
CA THR A 361 14.47 22.83 8.33
C THR A 361 13.62 21.58 8.11
N TYR A 362 13.49 21.18 6.84
CA TYR A 362 12.74 19.99 6.49
C TYR A 362 13.22 18.76 7.27
N ASN A 363 12.28 18.13 7.97
CA ASN A 363 12.43 16.87 8.69
C ASN A 363 13.24 16.92 9.99
N ASP A 364 13.84 18.05 10.38
CA ASP A 364 14.60 18.16 11.65
C ASP A 364 13.71 17.83 12.86
N ASP A 365 12.56 18.50 12.97
CA ASP A 365 11.63 18.29 14.08
C ASP A 365 10.91 16.93 14.02
N GLU A 366 10.72 16.39 12.82
CA GLU A 366 10.05 15.10 12.60
C GLU A 366 10.97 13.92 12.92
N ALA A 367 12.26 14.02 12.58
CA ALA A 367 13.26 12.98 12.82
C ALA A 367 13.93 13.08 14.22
N ALA A 368 13.50 14.03 15.05
CA ALA A 368 14.02 14.18 16.40
C ALA A 368 13.77 12.93 17.24
N LEU A 369 14.81 12.41 17.91
CA LEU A 369 14.73 11.20 18.76
C LEU A 369 13.61 11.28 19.80
N GLN A 370 13.40 12.46 20.39
CA GLN A 370 12.34 12.66 21.38
C GLN A 370 10.94 12.45 20.79
N LYS A 371 10.74 12.68 19.49
CA LYS A 371 9.45 12.44 18.83
C LYS A 371 9.18 10.94 18.67
N GLU A 372 10.21 10.15 18.39
CA GLU A 372 10.10 8.70 18.38
C GLU A 372 9.61 8.18 19.74
N ASP A 373 10.30 8.56 20.81
CA ASP A 373 10.03 8.06 22.16
C ASP A 373 8.71 8.60 22.77
N ALA A 374 8.34 9.84 22.47
CA ALA A 374 7.21 10.52 23.13
C ALA A 374 5.95 10.66 22.25
N PHE A 375 6.04 10.41 20.93
CA PHE A 375 4.88 10.48 20.04
C PHE A 375 4.64 9.22 19.22
N PHE A 376 5.65 8.62 18.58
CA PHE A 376 5.43 7.43 17.74
C PHE A 376 5.30 6.16 18.58
N ALA A 377 6.25 5.88 19.46
CA ALA A 377 6.27 4.69 20.30
C ALA A 377 5.07 4.59 21.28
N PRO A 378 4.59 5.68 21.91
CA PRO A 378 3.42 5.60 22.77
C PRO A 378 2.17 5.18 22.01
N THR A 379 1.35 4.33 22.63
CA THR A 379 0.14 3.78 22.01
C THR A 379 -1.16 4.42 22.51
N GLU A 380 -1.07 5.29 23.52
CA GLU A 380 -2.21 5.95 24.16
C GLU A 380 -2.42 7.38 23.64
N HIS A 381 -3.66 7.85 23.67
CA HIS A 381 -4.07 9.17 23.22
C HIS A 381 -3.46 10.27 24.09
N ALA A 382 -3.47 10.09 25.41
CA ALA A 382 -2.96 11.07 26.36
C ALA A 382 -1.49 11.45 26.07
N ALA A 383 -0.62 10.45 25.88
CA ALA A 383 0.80 10.69 25.57
C ALA A 383 0.99 11.43 24.23
N LYS A 384 0.27 11.01 23.17
CA LYS A 384 0.36 11.67 21.86
C LYS A 384 -0.14 13.12 21.90
N ILE A 385 -1.21 13.39 22.67
CA ILE A 385 -1.76 14.74 22.85
C ILE A 385 -0.81 15.61 23.66
N ASP A 386 -0.26 15.09 24.75
CA ASP A 386 0.70 15.82 25.59
C ASP A 386 1.91 16.28 24.77
N PHE A 387 2.54 15.36 24.03
CA PHE A 387 3.64 15.72 23.14
C PHE A 387 3.20 16.76 22.11
N ALA A 388 2.12 16.50 21.37
CA ALA A 388 1.73 17.36 20.26
C ALA A 388 1.34 18.77 20.73
N CYS A 389 0.69 18.91 21.90
CA CYS A 389 0.28 20.21 22.42
C CYS A 389 1.43 21.00 23.07
N THR A 390 2.44 20.33 23.62
CA THR A 390 3.46 20.98 24.48
C THR A 390 4.88 21.03 23.89
N ARG A 391 5.18 20.26 22.84
CA ARG A 391 6.56 20.07 22.38
C ARG A 391 7.18 21.33 21.79
N TYR A 392 6.46 22.04 20.94
CA TYR A 392 7.03 23.08 20.10
C TYR A 392 6.65 24.49 20.60
N PRO A 393 7.59 25.46 20.63
CA PRO A 393 7.31 26.85 20.95
C PRO A 393 6.81 27.64 19.74
N ARG A 394 6.18 28.79 19.99
CA ARG A 394 5.72 29.75 18.97
C ARG A 394 6.91 30.49 18.38
N GLN A 395 7.07 30.42 17.06
CA GLN A 395 8.16 31.09 16.34
C GLN A 395 7.65 32.17 15.39
N VAL A 396 6.52 31.90 14.71
CA VAL A 396 5.89 32.80 13.74
C VAL A 396 4.38 32.74 13.86
N ALA A 397 3.66 33.65 13.19
CA ALA A 397 2.21 33.59 13.19
C ALA A 397 1.71 32.35 12.42
N PRO A 398 0.56 31.75 12.81
CA PRO A 398 -0.06 30.69 12.03
C PRO A 398 -0.26 31.12 10.56
N GLY A 399 0.00 30.20 9.63
CA GLY A 399 -0.12 30.42 8.18
C GLY A 399 1.14 30.97 7.51
N GLU A 400 2.14 31.48 8.25
CA GLU A 400 3.30 32.15 7.64
C GLU A 400 4.38 31.19 7.11
N ARG A 401 4.53 30.02 7.73
CA ARG A 401 5.61 29.08 7.41
C ARG A 401 5.17 27.64 7.54
N TRP A 402 5.49 26.87 6.51
CA TRP A 402 5.37 25.42 6.51
C TRP A 402 6.51 24.77 7.31
N VAL A 403 6.17 23.87 8.24
CA VAL A 403 7.10 23.01 8.98
C VAL A 403 6.52 21.61 9.13
N TYR A 404 7.23 20.59 8.64
CA TYR A 404 6.69 19.25 8.53
C TYR A 404 6.53 18.54 9.88
N HIS A 405 5.29 18.35 10.34
CA HIS A 405 4.99 17.63 11.58
C HIS A 405 3.82 16.65 11.44
N THR A 406 4.04 15.38 11.74
CA THR A 406 2.94 14.40 11.87
C THR A 406 2.05 14.67 13.10
N SER A 407 2.61 15.23 14.18
CA SER A 407 1.88 15.63 15.39
C SER A 407 0.74 16.63 15.10
N ASP A 408 0.98 17.58 14.20
CA ASP A 408 -0.02 18.61 13.85
C ASP A 408 -1.23 17.99 13.15
N THR A 409 -0.98 17.04 12.24
CA THR A 409 -2.06 16.30 11.57
C THR A 409 -2.84 15.41 12.54
N TYR A 410 -2.20 14.83 13.56
CA TYR A 410 -2.88 14.07 14.62
C TYR A 410 -3.77 14.96 15.50
N LEU A 411 -3.30 16.17 15.84
CA LEU A 411 -4.12 17.16 16.54
C LEU A 411 -5.32 17.59 15.70
N LEU A 412 -5.13 17.82 14.40
CA LEU A 412 -6.23 18.09 13.48
C LEU A 412 -7.27 16.96 13.49
N GLY A 413 -6.83 15.69 13.42
CA GLY A 413 -7.73 14.53 13.52
C GLY A 413 -8.52 14.46 14.82
N THR A 414 -7.87 14.80 15.93
CA THR A 414 -8.51 14.89 17.26
C THR A 414 -9.55 16.02 17.28
N ALA A 415 -9.20 17.19 16.73
CA ALA A 415 -10.07 18.35 16.68
C ALA A 415 -11.30 18.11 15.78
N MET A 416 -11.12 17.48 14.62
CA MET A 416 -12.22 17.11 13.71
C MET A 416 -13.19 16.12 14.36
N ASN A 417 -12.69 15.11 15.09
CA ASN A 417 -13.56 14.20 15.86
C ASN A 417 -14.31 14.92 16.98
N ALA A 418 -13.64 15.81 17.71
CA ALA A 418 -14.29 16.60 18.77
C ALA A 418 -15.34 17.57 18.20
N PHE A 419 -15.12 18.11 17.00
CA PHE A 419 -16.11 18.89 16.26
C PHE A 419 -17.33 18.02 15.89
N LEU A 420 -17.09 16.88 15.24
CA LEU A 420 -18.15 15.94 14.87
C LEU A 420 -18.97 15.47 16.08
N ALA A 421 -18.32 15.20 17.20
CA ALA A 421 -19.00 14.81 18.42
C ALA A 421 -19.95 15.90 18.96
N ARG A 422 -19.64 17.18 18.72
CA ARG A 422 -20.52 18.31 19.08
C ARG A 422 -21.68 18.48 18.11
N GLU A 423 -21.44 18.31 16.82
CA GLU A 423 -22.46 18.53 15.78
C GLU A 423 -23.41 17.34 15.62
N ALA A 424 -22.90 16.12 15.67
CA ALA A 424 -23.62 14.90 15.34
C ALA A 424 -23.75 13.91 16.51
N GLY A 425 -23.20 14.25 17.69
CA GLY A 425 -23.31 13.47 18.92
C GLY A 425 -22.12 12.56 19.22
N PRO A 426 -22.04 12.03 20.46
CA PRO A 426 -20.90 11.24 20.89
C PRO A 426 -20.78 9.94 20.07
N GLY A 427 -19.54 9.53 19.81
CA GLY A 427 -19.24 8.29 19.11
C GLY A 427 -19.21 8.40 17.60
N VAL A 428 -19.58 9.55 17.01
CA VAL A 428 -19.33 9.85 15.59
C VAL A 428 -17.82 9.94 15.35
N ASP A 429 -17.35 9.33 14.27
CA ASP A 429 -15.95 9.13 13.96
C ASP A 429 -15.62 9.58 12.53
N LEU A 430 -14.58 10.40 12.40
CA LEU A 430 -14.10 10.94 11.13
C LEU A 430 -13.87 9.84 10.08
N HIS A 431 -13.20 8.76 10.46
CA HIS A 431 -12.89 7.73 9.47
C HIS A 431 -14.15 6.93 9.10
N ARG A 432 -14.86 6.39 10.10
CA ARG A 432 -16.00 5.50 9.90
C ARG A 432 -17.21 6.20 9.28
N ASP A 433 -17.54 7.41 9.75
CA ASP A 433 -18.81 8.05 9.43
C ASP A 433 -18.66 9.17 8.40
N ILE A 434 -17.44 9.70 8.19
CA ILE A 434 -17.21 10.78 7.23
C ILE A 434 -16.43 10.29 6.00
N LEU A 435 -15.40 9.44 6.16
CA LEU A 435 -14.58 8.97 5.03
C LEU A 435 -15.13 7.71 4.36
N LEU A 436 -15.40 6.66 5.13
CA LEU A 436 -15.82 5.37 4.55
C LEU A 436 -17.09 5.43 3.69
N PRO A 437 -18.15 6.21 4.01
CA PRO A 437 -19.38 6.19 3.23
C PRO A 437 -19.21 6.57 1.75
N TRP A 438 -18.28 7.48 1.42
CA TRP A 438 -18.01 7.85 0.02
C TRP A 438 -16.88 7.03 -0.61
N TRP A 439 -16.12 6.26 0.19
CA TRP A 439 -15.23 5.21 -0.34
C TRP A 439 -16.00 3.93 -0.68
N GLU A 440 -17.17 3.71 -0.08
CA GLU A 440 -17.97 2.51 -0.31
C GLU A 440 -18.35 2.28 -1.78
N PRO A 441 -18.79 3.29 -2.56
CA PRO A 441 -19.07 3.15 -3.99
C PRO A 441 -17.82 2.77 -4.80
N LEU A 442 -16.62 3.07 -4.30
CA LEU A 442 -15.37 2.63 -4.90
C LEU A 442 -15.09 1.16 -4.61
N HIS A 443 -15.89 0.44 -3.83
CA HIS A 443 -15.74 -1.01 -3.59
C HIS A 443 -14.29 -1.43 -3.31
N LEU A 444 -13.57 -0.63 -2.52
CA LEU A 444 -12.18 -0.88 -2.15
C LEU A 444 -12.07 -2.14 -1.30
N SER A 445 -10.84 -2.64 -1.15
CA SER A 445 -10.51 -3.79 -0.32
C SER A 445 -11.03 -3.60 1.11
N ALA A 446 -11.36 -4.70 1.79
CA ALA A 446 -11.71 -4.63 3.21
C ALA A 446 -10.59 -4.04 4.07
N THR A 447 -9.33 -4.25 3.67
CA THR A 447 -8.13 -3.77 4.36
C THR A 447 -8.02 -2.25 4.37
N SER A 448 -8.32 -1.60 3.24
CA SER A 448 -8.35 -0.15 3.13
C SER A 448 -9.39 0.54 4.03
N ARG A 449 -10.34 -0.23 4.58
CA ARG A 449 -11.41 0.30 5.46
C ARG A 449 -10.96 0.53 6.90
N HIS A 450 -9.68 0.32 7.18
CA HIS A 450 -9.11 0.48 8.51
C HIS A 450 -8.08 1.61 8.53
N THR A 451 -8.23 2.53 9.47
CA THR A 451 -7.13 3.37 9.94
C THR A 451 -6.72 2.94 11.34
N ARG A 452 -5.42 3.02 11.61
CA ARG A 452 -4.87 2.77 12.94
C ARG A 452 -5.39 3.77 13.96
N ARG A 453 -5.43 3.33 15.21
CA ARG A 453 -6.03 4.04 16.34
C ARG A 453 -5.17 3.91 17.58
N THR A 454 -5.35 4.82 18.53
CA THR A 454 -4.81 4.64 19.88
C THR A 454 -5.40 3.38 20.54
N TYR A 455 -4.65 2.82 21.49
CA TYR A 455 -5.01 1.57 22.14
C TYR A 455 -5.82 1.76 23.43
N ASP A 456 -5.97 2.99 23.90
CA ASP A 456 -6.86 3.31 25.01
C ASP A 456 -8.33 3.39 24.56
N SER A 457 -9.21 3.66 25.52
CA SER A 457 -10.66 3.78 25.28
C SER A 457 -11.06 4.93 24.35
N VAL A 458 -10.17 5.90 24.12
CA VAL A 458 -10.42 6.99 23.18
C VAL A 458 -10.42 6.47 21.74
N ALA A 459 -9.58 5.47 21.45
CA ALA A 459 -9.44 4.86 20.13
C ALA A 459 -9.33 5.89 18.99
N GLN A 460 -8.58 6.97 19.23
CA GLN A 460 -8.46 8.12 18.33
C GLN A 460 -7.88 7.64 16.98
N PRO A 461 -8.61 7.80 15.85
CA PRO A 461 -8.11 7.48 14.52
C PRO A 461 -6.91 8.36 14.19
N PHE A 462 -5.92 7.72 13.58
CA PHE A 462 -4.75 8.41 13.07
C PHE A 462 -5.07 9.00 11.71
N THR A 463 -4.63 10.25 11.54
CA THR A 463 -4.84 11.08 10.35
C THR A 463 -3.52 11.43 9.67
N GLY A 464 -2.39 11.21 10.35
CA GLY A 464 -1.05 11.45 9.80
C GLY A 464 -0.36 10.22 9.21
N TYR A 465 -0.87 9.03 9.55
CA TYR A 465 -0.45 7.69 9.13
C TYR A 465 -1.54 6.71 9.54
N GLY A 466 -1.45 5.44 9.16
CA GLY A 466 -2.28 4.38 9.73
C GLY A 466 -3.15 3.60 8.77
N LEU A 467 -3.20 3.94 7.48
CA LEU A 467 -3.89 3.09 6.50
C LEU A 467 -2.96 1.96 6.02
N THR A 468 -3.58 0.87 5.59
CA THR A 468 -2.94 -0.23 4.85
C THR A 468 -3.78 -0.44 3.59
N LEU A 469 -3.15 -0.44 2.43
CA LEU A 469 -3.81 -0.40 1.12
C LEU A 469 -3.32 -1.57 0.26
N LEU A 470 -4.13 -1.99 -0.69
CA LEU A 470 -3.70 -2.85 -1.80
C LEU A 470 -3.38 -2.00 -3.04
N PRO A 471 -2.60 -2.54 -4.01
CA PRO A 471 -2.31 -1.84 -5.26
C PRO A 471 -3.54 -1.27 -5.97
N ASP A 472 -4.64 -2.04 -6.02
CA ASP A 472 -5.90 -1.60 -6.63
C ASP A 472 -6.59 -0.48 -5.83
N ASP A 473 -6.46 -0.47 -4.50
CA ASP A 473 -7.03 0.60 -3.68
C ASP A 473 -6.35 1.93 -3.98
N ILE A 474 -5.02 1.92 -4.10
CA ILE A 474 -4.23 3.11 -4.45
C ILE A 474 -4.62 3.61 -5.83
N ALA A 475 -4.66 2.71 -6.81
CA ALA A 475 -5.02 3.04 -8.19
C ALA A 475 -6.41 3.71 -8.25
N ARG A 476 -7.41 3.11 -7.61
CA ARG A 476 -8.80 3.59 -7.67
C ARG A 476 -9.04 4.84 -6.83
N LEU A 477 -8.46 4.94 -5.63
CA LEU A 477 -8.54 6.17 -4.82
C LEU A 477 -7.89 7.35 -5.54
N ALA A 478 -6.69 7.17 -6.10
CA ALA A 478 -6.00 8.23 -6.82
C ALA A 478 -6.74 8.63 -8.11
N SER A 479 -7.26 7.67 -8.88
CA SER A 479 -8.10 7.97 -10.04
C SER A 479 -9.39 8.69 -9.64
N PHE A 480 -10.00 8.32 -8.51
CA PHE A 480 -11.20 9.00 -8.01
C PHE A 480 -10.91 10.45 -7.61
N ILE A 481 -9.79 10.73 -6.94
CA ILE A 481 -9.36 12.10 -6.60
C ILE A 481 -9.20 12.97 -7.87
N LEU A 482 -8.75 12.38 -8.98
CA LEU A 482 -8.62 13.08 -10.26
C LEU A 482 -9.95 13.22 -11.02
N SER A 483 -10.94 12.38 -10.72
CA SER A 483 -12.23 12.33 -11.41
C SER A 483 -13.09 13.58 -11.12
N PRO A 484 -14.11 13.86 -11.94
CA PRO A 484 -15.09 14.90 -11.61
C PRO A 484 -15.94 14.58 -10.36
N GLY A 485 -16.22 13.29 -10.10
CA GLY A 485 -17.15 12.85 -9.06
C GLY A 485 -16.73 13.19 -7.64
N ILE A 486 -15.42 13.31 -7.37
CA ILE A 486 -14.91 13.75 -6.06
C ILE A 486 -15.45 15.13 -5.65
N ARG A 487 -15.80 16.01 -6.61
CA ARG A 487 -16.32 17.36 -6.32
C ARG A 487 -17.70 17.30 -5.67
N ASP A 488 -18.45 16.23 -5.90
CA ASP A 488 -19.72 15.99 -5.21
C ASP A 488 -19.49 15.55 -3.77
N GLU A 489 -18.28 15.09 -3.43
CA GLU A 489 -17.97 14.59 -2.10
C GLU A 489 -17.22 15.58 -1.22
N VAL A 490 -16.33 16.41 -1.74
CA VAL A 490 -15.52 17.33 -0.93
C VAL A 490 -15.70 18.79 -1.32
N ASP A 491 -15.16 19.72 -0.53
CA ASP A 491 -15.12 21.13 -0.91
C ASP A 491 -14.28 21.31 -2.19
N GLY A 492 -14.91 21.83 -3.23
CA GLY A 492 -14.31 21.92 -4.56
C GLY A 492 -13.18 22.95 -4.66
N THR A 493 -13.24 24.01 -3.86
CA THR A 493 -12.22 25.07 -3.84
C THR A 493 -10.95 24.56 -3.17
N MET A 494 -11.08 23.95 -1.99
CA MET A 494 -9.95 23.32 -1.29
C MET A 494 -9.32 22.22 -2.15
N LEU A 495 -10.13 21.37 -2.80
CA LEU A 495 -9.58 20.33 -3.66
C LEU A 495 -8.87 20.93 -4.88
N ALA A 496 -9.41 21.97 -5.51
CA ALA A 496 -8.75 22.64 -6.63
C ALA A 496 -7.38 23.22 -6.22
N ALA A 497 -7.30 23.88 -5.06
CA ALA A 497 -6.04 24.39 -4.51
C ALA A 497 -5.04 23.26 -4.21
N ALA A 498 -5.49 22.18 -3.56
CA ALA A 498 -4.68 21.00 -3.25
C ALA A 498 -4.08 20.35 -4.50
N LEU A 499 -4.86 20.28 -5.59
CA LEU A 499 -4.45 19.72 -6.87
C LEU A 499 -3.77 20.74 -7.79
N GLN A 500 -3.42 21.93 -7.30
CA GLN A 500 -2.77 23.01 -8.05
C GLN A 500 -3.53 23.44 -9.31
N ARG A 501 -4.86 23.37 -9.25
CA ARG A 501 -5.79 23.80 -10.30
C ARG A 501 -6.28 25.24 -10.09
N ASP A 502 -5.90 25.86 -8.97
CA ASP A 502 -6.15 27.27 -8.68
C ASP A 502 -4.82 28.04 -8.55
N PRO A 503 -4.42 28.84 -9.55
CA PRO A 503 -3.17 29.60 -9.50
C PRO A 503 -3.17 30.72 -8.45
N ALA A 504 -4.34 31.12 -7.94
CA ALA A 504 -4.44 32.09 -6.84
C ALA A 504 -4.10 31.46 -5.49
N GLN A 505 -4.05 30.13 -5.40
CA GLN A 505 -3.78 29.37 -4.18
C GLN A 505 -2.60 28.38 -4.41
N PRO A 506 -1.38 28.86 -4.65
CA PRO A 506 -0.23 28.00 -4.97
C PRO A 506 0.28 27.20 -3.76
N GLY A 507 -0.22 27.51 -2.57
CA GLY A 507 0.22 26.96 -1.28
C GLY A 507 1.58 27.42 -0.81
N LEU A 508 2.00 26.89 0.33
CA LEU A 508 3.22 27.32 1.01
C LEU A 508 4.45 26.65 0.43
N GLN A 509 5.58 27.38 0.40
CA GLN A 509 6.86 26.77 0.09
C GLN A 509 7.20 25.71 1.13
N ALA A 510 7.45 24.48 0.66
CA ALA A 510 7.85 23.37 1.50
C ALA A 510 9.38 23.20 1.49
N MET A 511 9.89 21.96 1.47
CA MET A 511 11.31 21.57 1.53
C MET A 511 12.30 22.54 0.87
N ASN A 512 11.97 23.04 -0.33
CA ASN A 512 12.70 24.09 -1.03
C ASN A 512 11.77 24.78 -2.04
N ARG A 513 12.31 25.73 -2.83
CA ARG A 513 11.55 26.50 -3.82
C ARG A 513 10.76 25.68 -4.85
N ARG A 514 11.17 24.43 -5.13
CA ARG A 514 10.52 23.54 -6.11
C ARG A 514 9.31 22.80 -5.54
N PHE A 515 9.11 22.83 -4.22
CA PHE A 515 8.01 22.12 -3.58
C PHE A 515 7.02 23.10 -2.96
N ARG A 516 5.75 22.79 -3.14
CA ARG A 516 4.64 23.43 -2.43
C ARG A 516 3.91 22.40 -1.58
N TYR A 517 3.23 22.88 -0.55
CA TYR A 517 2.33 22.08 0.27
C TYR A 517 1.01 22.83 0.46
N GLN A 518 -0.10 22.14 0.21
CA GLN A 518 -1.43 22.70 0.32
C GLN A 518 -2.44 21.60 0.68
N HIS A 519 -3.18 21.81 1.77
CA HIS A 519 -4.32 21.02 2.22
C HIS A 519 -4.05 19.51 2.31
N GLY A 520 -2.86 19.16 2.79
CA GLY A 520 -2.44 17.76 2.94
C GLY A 520 -1.72 17.18 1.70
N PHE A 521 -1.59 17.93 0.60
CA PHE A 521 -0.95 17.49 -0.64
C PHE A 521 0.35 18.23 -0.90
N TRP A 522 1.30 17.55 -1.53
CA TRP A 522 2.52 18.14 -2.05
C TRP A 522 2.33 18.56 -3.51
N ALA A 523 3.14 19.49 -3.98
CA ALA A 523 3.27 19.74 -5.41
C ALA A 523 4.72 20.00 -5.83
N LEU A 524 5.14 19.42 -6.95
CA LEU A 524 6.38 19.76 -7.63
C LEU A 524 6.07 20.86 -8.64
N VAL A 525 6.59 22.07 -8.41
CA VAL A 525 6.45 23.18 -9.34
C VAL A 525 7.54 23.16 -10.41
N ASP A 526 7.28 23.87 -11.50
CA ASP A 526 8.17 24.00 -12.65
C ASP A 526 8.54 22.64 -13.29
N PHE A 527 7.62 21.68 -13.27
CA PHE A 527 7.79 20.42 -14.00
C PHE A 527 7.56 20.68 -15.49
N GLN A 528 8.52 20.31 -16.34
CA GLN A 528 8.39 20.38 -17.79
C GLN A 528 7.94 19.01 -18.33
N PRO A 529 6.67 18.85 -18.77
CA PRO A 529 6.23 17.63 -19.42
C PRO A 529 6.82 17.49 -20.84
N ALA A 530 6.84 16.26 -21.35
CA ALA A 530 7.29 16.01 -22.71
C ALA A 530 6.33 16.66 -23.72
N GLY A 531 6.86 17.49 -24.62
CA GLY A 531 6.09 18.10 -25.71
C GLY A 531 5.27 19.34 -25.33
N CYS A 532 5.22 19.75 -24.07
CA CYS A 532 4.53 20.97 -23.66
C CYS A 532 5.47 22.18 -23.68
N GLU A 533 4.94 23.34 -24.05
CA GLU A 533 5.70 24.59 -24.08
C GLU A 533 5.94 25.16 -22.68
N ALA A 534 4.90 25.13 -21.83
CA ALA A 534 4.95 25.69 -20.49
C ALA A 534 5.16 24.62 -19.41
N PRO A 535 5.93 24.90 -18.36
CA PRO A 535 5.99 24.06 -17.19
C PRO A 535 4.68 24.13 -16.39
N MET A 536 4.46 23.15 -15.52
CA MET A 536 3.27 23.05 -14.66
C MET A 536 3.62 22.51 -13.27
N ALA A 537 2.64 22.60 -12.36
CA ALA A 537 2.72 21.98 -11.05
C ALA A 537 2.10 20.57 -11.09
N LEU A 538 2.78 19.59 -10.52
CA LEU A 538 2.27 18.22 -10.37
C LEU A 538 1.96 17.93 -8.90
N PRO A 539 0.68 17.75 -8.51
CA PRO A 539 0.32 17.35 -7.17
C PRO A 539 0.68 15.88 -6.90
N PHE A 540 1.11 15.58 -5.68
CA PHE A 540 1.43 14.22 -5.27
C PHE A 540 1.24 14.02 -3.75
N MET A 541 1.14 12.76 -3.37
CA MET A 541 1.13 12.30 -1.99
C MET A 541 2.43 11.55 -1.70
N LEU A 542 2.99 11.72 -0.51
CA LEU A 542 4.28 11.14 -0.12
C LEU A 542 4.12 10.35 1.20
N GLY A 543 4.74 9.19 1.27
CA GLY A 543 4.86 8.36 2.47
C GLY A 543 6.32 8.11 2.85
N TYR A 544 6.57 7.83 4.13
CA TYR A 544 7.91 7.54 4.63
C TYR A 544 8.50 6.28 3.99
N GLY A 545 9.83 6.21 3.86
CA GLY A 545 10.53 5.06 3.28
C GLY A 545 10.71 5.08 1.77
N GLY A 546 10.02 5.97 1.04
CA GLY A 546 10.09 6.04 -0.42
C GLY A 546 8.75 5.68 -1.07
N ILE A 547 7.67 6.30 -0.60
CA ILE A 547 6.33 6.05 -1.13
C ILE A 547 5.85 7.32 -1.83
N ASN A 548 5.36 7.19 -3.06
CA ASN A 548 4.84 8.30 -3.85
C ASN A 548 3.58 7.88 -4.60
N VAL A 549 2.59 8.76 -4.64
CA VAL A 549 1.42 8.68 -5.52
C VAL A 549 1.28 10.02 -6.22
N VAL A 550 1.58 10.05 -7.51
CA VAL A 550 1.58 11.25 -8.35
C VAL A 550 0.26 11.32 -9.10
N LEU A 551 -0.42 12.45 -8.94
CA LEU A 551 -1.73 12.71 -9.53
C LEU A 551 -1.51 13.53 -10.81
N LEU A 552 -1.48 12.85 -11.95
CA LEU A 552 -1.04 13.46 -13.20
C LEU A 552 -2.21 14.20 -13.89
N PRO A 553 -1.91 15.27 -14.66
CA PRO A 553 -2.86 15.85 -15.60
C PRO A 553 -3.35 14.75 -16.54
N ASN A 554 -4.58 14.84 -17.08
CA ASN A 554 -5.19 13.86 -17.99
C ASN A 554 -5.74 12.53 -17.38
N GLN A 555 -5.96 12.50 -16.06
CA GLN A 555 -6.53 11.36 -15.31
C GLN A 555 -5.62 10.12 -15.24
N THR A 556 -4.32 10.31 -15.46
CA THR A 556 -3.32 9.25 -15.24
C THR A 556 -2.83 9.28 -13.80
N VAL A 557 -2.47 8.12 -13.25
CA VAL A 557 -1.86 8.01 -11.91
C VAL A 557 -0.59 7.21 -12.04
N TYR A 558 0.50 7.69 -11.44
CA TYR A 558 1.70 6.89 -11.21
C TYR A 558 1.94 6.77 -9.72
N TYR A 559 2.31 5.58 -9.24
CA TYR A 559 2.72 5.40 -7.86
C TYR A 559 3.87 4.41 -7.75
N TYR A 560 4.62 4.53 -6.66
CA TYR A 560 5.52 3.47 -6.21
C TYR A 560 5.63 3.44 -4.69
N PHE A 561 5.91 2.25 -4.18
CA PHE A 561 6.19 1.94 -2.78
C PHE A 561 7.56 1.27 -2.73
N SER A 562 8.48 1.91 -2.03
CA SER A 562 9.79 1.36 -1.73
C SER A 562 10.14 1.62 -0.27
N ASP A 563 11.23 1.01 0.16
CA ASP A 563 11.79 1.15 1.50
C ASP A 563 13.28 1.53 1.47
N GLY A 564 13.70 2.22 0.41
CA GLY A 564 15.07 2.68 0.17
C GLY A 564 15.33 4.14 0.56
N GLY A 565 14.30 4.88 1.00
CA GLY A 565 14.41 6.29 1.41
C GLY A 565 14.62 7.25 0.25
N ARG A 566 14.19 6.89 -0.96
CA ARG A 566 14.37 7.67 -2.20
C ARG A 566 13.01 8.11 -2.77
N PHE A 567 12.97 9.35 -3.27
CA PHE A 567 11.77 10.04 -3.76
C PHE A 567 11.94 10.52 -5.21
N SER A 568 12.04 9.57 -6.15
CA SER A 568 12.36 9.84 -7.56
C SER A 568 11.28 9.28 -8.50
N TRP A 569 10.47 10.18 -9.05
CA TRP A 569 9.35 9.82 -9.94
C TRP A 569 9.24 10.73 -11.19
N ALA A 570 10.08 11.76 -11.31
CA ALA A 570 9.96 12.75 -12.38
C ALA A 570 10.16 12.15 -13.79
N ASP A 571 11.00 11.12 -13.92
CA ASP A 571 11.18 10.41 -15.19
C ASP A 571 9.94 9.60 -15.57
N ALA A 572 9.32 8.90 -14.62
CA ALA A 572 8.05 8.20 -14.83
C ALA A 572 6.92 9.17 -15.23
N ALA A 573 6.87 10.36 -14.62
CA ALA A 573 5.92 11.40 -15.03
C ALA A 573 6.20 11.95 -16.45
N ARG A 574 7.47 12.10 -16.83
CA ARG A 574 7.85 12.50 -18.21
C ARG A 574 7.47 11.44 -19.23
N GLU A 575 7.73 10.17 -18.94
CA GLU A 575 7.36 9.09 -19.85
C GLU A 575 5.84 8.98 -19.95
N SER A 576 5.12 9.07 -18.82
CA SER A 576 3.67 9.14 -18.83
C SER A 576 3.12 10.28 -19.70
N SER A 577 3.73 11.48 -19.65
CA SER A 577 3.37 12.61 -20.52
C SER A 577 3.60 12.32 -22.00
N ARG A 578 4.54 11.41 -22.33
CA ARG A 578 4.83 11.02 -23.71
C ARG A 578 3.83 10.00 -24.23
N LEU A 579 3.34 9.11 -23.35
CA LEU A 579 2.28 8.14 -23.65
C LEU A 579 0.91 8.83 -23.78
N LYS A 580 0.64 9.80 -22.92
CA LYS A 580 -0.57 10.61 -22.94
C LYS A 580 -0.23 12.05 -22.55
N SER A 581 -0.40 12.96 -23.50
CA SER A 581 0.01 14.36 -23.35
C SER A 581 -0.59 15.03 -22.11
N PHE A 582 0.25 15.76 -21.37
CA PHE A 582 -0.19 16.63 -20.26
C PHE A 582 -0.54 18.03 -20.75
N CYS A 583 -0.23 18.37 -22.00
CA CYS A 583 -0.41 19.72 -22.50
C CYS A 583 -1.91 20.06 -22.53
N PRO A 584 -2.28 21.33 -22.26
CA PRO A 584 -3.65 21.76 -22.47
C PRO A 584 -4.10 21.39 -23.88
N ALA A 585 -5.32 20.88 -24.01
CA ALA A 585 -5.91 20.69 -25.33
C ALA A 585 -5.88 22.04 -26.05
N VAL A 586 -5.30 22.08 -27.25
CA VAL A 586 -5.46 23.24 -28.12
C VAL A 586 -6.94 23.30 -28.42
N GLU A 587 -7.65 24.30 -27.88
CA GLU A 587 -8.96 24.63 -28.39
C GLU A 587 -8.76 24.97 -29.86
N GLU A 588 -9.10 24.04 -30.76
CA GLU A 588 -9.32 24.37 -32.14
C GLU A 588 -10.42 25.43 -32.12
N SER A 589 -10.01 26.69 -32.24
CA SER A 589 -10.94 27.76 -32.53
C SER A 589 -11.68 27.32 -33.78
N SER A 590 -12.94 26.96 -33.62
CA SER A 590 -13.87 26.87 -34.73
C SER A 590 -13.97 28.27 -35.33
N HIS A 591 -13.03 28.58 -36.23
CA HIS A 591 -13.21 29.66 -37.17
C HIS A 591 -14.31 29.21 -38.12
N GLU A 592 -15.53 29.62 -37.78
CA GLU A 592 -16.56 29.86 -38.77
C GLU A 592 -16.02 30.87 -39.80
N ARG A 593 -15.69 30.34 -40.99
CA ARG A 593 -15.94 30.84 -42.36
C ARG A 593 -14.75 30.74 -43.29
#